data_AF-A0A5C4Y0G2-F1
#
_entry.id   AF-A0A5C4Y0G2-F1
#
_cell.length_a   1.000
_cell.length_b   1.000
_cell.length_c   1.000
_cell.angle_alpha   90.00
_cell.angle_beta   90.00
_cell.angle_gamma   90.00
#
_symmetry.space_group_name_H-M   'P 1'
#
loop_
_entity.id
_entity.type
_entity.pdbx_description
1 polymer ?
#
loop_
_entity_poly.entity_id
_entity_poly.type
_entity_poly.pdbx_seq_one_letter_code
_entity_poly.pdbx_strand_id
1 'polypeptide(L)'
;MGVSASGTALGAWTTFGLSLVMLGVLVLALRWTFSRGHSLVARQPRAGKASEYGLLVVVSEPGTFVEAEVDRQRLVSAGLRATLAPTTDGPRVLVFPEDASIARALLEAA
;
A
#
# COMPACT_ATOMS: atom_id res chain seq x y z
N MET A 1 -52.18 -10.69 -20.38
CA MET A 1 -51.00 -11.55 -20.60
C MET A 1 -50.64 -12.20 -19.28
N GLY A 2 -51.17 -13.40 -19.02
CA GLY A 2 -50.93 -14.14 -17.76
C GLY A 2 -49.63 -14.93 -17.85
N VAL A 3 -48.69 -14.69 -16.94
CA VAL A 3 -47.47 -15.49 -16.81
C VAL A 3 -47.85 -16.74 -16.02
N SER A 4 -47.89 -17.89 -16.71
CA SER A 4 -48.25 -19.19 -16.11
C SER A 4 -47.20 -19.61 -15.08
N ALA A 5 -47.58 -19.64 -13.80
CA ALA A 5 -46.73 -20.01 -12.66
C ALA A 5 -46.80 -21.52 -12.36
N SER A 6 -46.59 -22.36 -13.38
CA SER A 6 -46.63 -23.83 -13.23
C SER A 6 -45.37 -24.45 -13.84
N GLY A 7 -44.25 -24.33 -13.12
CA GLY A 7 -42.96 -24.91 -13.53
C GLY A 7 -41.74 -24.46 -12.73
N THR A 8 -41.90 -23.56 -11.75
CA THR A 8 -40.78 -22.92 -11.04
C THR A 8 -40.30 -23.67 -9.81
N ALA A 9 -41.07 -24.61 -9.25
CA ALA A 9 -40.65 -25.33 -8.04
C ALA A 9 -39.40 -26.17 -8.32
N LEU A 10 -39.41 -27.05 -9.33
CA LEU A 10 -38.24 -27.86 -9.72
C LEU A 10 -37.02 -27.00 -10.13
N GLY A 11 -37.25 -25.82 -10.71
CA GLY A 11 -36.22 -24.82 -11.01
C GLY A 11 -35.66 -24.12 -9.77
N ALA A 12 -36.47 -23.86 -8.75
CA ALA A 12 -36.05 -23.21 -7.50
C ALA A 12 -35.19 -24.14 -6.65
N TRP A 13 -35.56 -25.42 -6.53
CA TRP A 13 -34.76 -26.41 -5.81
C TRP A 13 -33.39 -26.65 -6.47
N THR A 14 -33.34 -26.66 -7.81
CA THR A 14 -32.10 -26.85 -8.57
C THR A 14 -31.20 -25.61 -8.57
N THR A 15 -31.77 -24.41 -8.70
CA THR A 15 -31.02 -23.15 -8.57
C THR A 15 -30.45 -22.99 -7.16
N PHE A 16 -31.21 -23.30 -6.12
CA PHE A 16 -30.73 -23.26 -4.75
C PHE A 16 -29.58 -24.24 -4.50
N GLY A 17 -29.70 -25.49 -4.99
CA GLY A 17 -28.63 -26.48 -4.94
C GLY A 17 -27.37 -26.03 -5.67
N LEU A 18 -27.52 -25.48 -6.88
CA LEU A 18 -26.39 -24.96 -7.67
C LEU A 18 -25.70 -23.77 -6.99
N SER A 19 -26.48 -22.85 -6.38
CA SER A 19 -25.92 -21.72 -5.63
C SER A 19 -25.10 -22.17 -4.43
N LEU A 20 -25.57 -23.17 -3.67
CA LEU A 20 -24.82 -23.72 -2.54
C LEU A 20 -23.52 -24.40 -2.98
N VAL A 21 -23.57 -25.16 -4.08
CA VAL A 21 -22.36 -25.78 -4.66
C VAL A 21 -21.36 -24.70 -5.08
N MET A 22 -21.83 -23.66 -5.78
CA MET A 22 -20.94 -22.60 -6.24
C MET A 22 -20.33 -21.80 -5.07
N LEU A 23 -21.12 -21.51 -4.04
CA LEU A 23 -20.64 -20.87 -2.81
C LEU A 23 -19.62 -21.76 -2.09
N GLY A 24 -19.88 -23.07 -1.99
CA GLY A 24 -18.95 -24.03 -1.40
C GLY A 24 -17.61 -24.08 -2.15
N VAL A 25 -17.65 -24.09 -3.49
CA VAL A 25 -16.45 -24.04 -4.32
C VAL A 25 -15.69 -22.72 -4.13
N LEU A 26 -16.38 -21.59 -4.08
CA LEU A 26 -15.76 -20.29 -3.81
C LEU A 26 -15.09 -20.26 -2.44
N VAL A 27 -15.77 -20.72 -1.38
CA VAL A 27 -15.23 -20.79 -0.03
C VAL A 27 -14.01 -21.70 0.01
N LEU A 28 -14.04 -22.85 -0.67
CA LEU A 28 -12.91 -23.77 -0.73
C LEU A 28 -11.73 -23.16 -1.48
N ALA A 29 -11.98 -22.48 -2.60
CA ALA A 29 -10.97 -21.77 -3.36
C ALA A 29 -10.31 -20.68 -2.51
N LEU A 30 -11.12 -19.82 -1.85
CA LEU A 30 -10.65 -18.78 -0.95
C LEU A 30 -9.86 -19.37 0.22
N ARG A 31 -10.35 -20.43 0.85
CA ARG A 31 -9.63 -21.13 1.93
C ARG A 31 -8.27 -21.61 1.42
N TRP A 32 -8.20 -22.24 0.26
CA TRP A 32 -6.94 -22.80 -0.24
C TRP A 32 -5.94 -21.74 -0.74
N THR A 33 -6.43 -20.67 -1.37
CA THR A 33 -5.58 -19.57 -1.85
C THR A 33 -5.09 -18.69 -0.71
N PHE A 34 -5.95 -18.37 0.26
CA PHE A 34 -5.62 -17.44 1.35
C PHE A 34 -5.16 -18.12 2.65
N SER A 35 -5.19 -19.45 2.78
CA SER A 35 -4.68 -20.14 3.99
C SER A 35 -3.15 -20.18 4.11
N ARG A 36 -2.39 -19.64 3.15
CA ARG A 36 -0.93 -19.66 3.20
C ARG A 36 -0.43 -18.43 3.96
N GLY A 37 0.19 -18.67 5.13
CA GLY A 37 0.94 -17.65 5.87
C GLY A 37 0.62 -17.61 7.36
N HIS A 38 1.17 -18.55 8.15
CA HIS A 38 1.08 -18.54 9.61
C HIS A 38 2.26 -17.77 10.27
N SER A 39 2.86 -16.80 9.56
CA SER A 39 3.85 -15.91 10.18
C SER A 39 3.15 -14.64 10.62
N LEU A 40 2.62 -14.65 11.85
CA LEU A 40 2.23 -13.43 12.57
C LEU A 40 3.46 -12.60 13.00
N VAL A 41 4.67 -13.16 12.85
CA VAL A 41 5.91 -12.44 13.04
C VAL A 41 6.11 -11.53 11.84
N ALA A 42 6.01 -10.22 12.10
CA ALA A 42 6.39 -9.19 11.15
C ALA A 42 7.84 -9.45 10.71
N ARG A 43 8.05 -9.59 9.40
CA ARG A 43 9.40 -9.69 8.85
C ARG A 43 10.17 -8.45 9.26
N GLN A 44 11.40 -8.65 9.75
CA GLN A 44 12.25 -7.55 10.19
C GLN A 44 12.38 -6.53 9.04
N PRO A 45 12.03 -5.25 9.27
CA PRO A 45 12.17 -4.20 8.27
C PRO A 45 13.63 -4.13 7.81
N ARG A 46 13.86 -4.15 6.50
CA ARG A 46 15.19 -4.02 5.93
C ARG A 46 15.26 -2.68 5.22
N ALA A 47 16.29 -1.90 5.53
CA ALA A 47 16.58 -0.68 4.79
C ALA A 47 16.86 -1.05 3.33
N GLY A 48 16.14 -0.40 2.42
CA GLY A 48 16.37 -0.49 0.98
C GLY A 48 17.27 0.63 0.48
N LYS A 49 17.62 0.57 -0.80
CA LYS A 49 18.29 1.66 -1.53
C LYS A 49 17.37 2.86 -1.67
N ALA A 50 17.92 4.04 -1.89
CA ALA A 50 17.13 5.27 -2.03
C ALA A 50 16.04 5.20 -3.13
N SER A 51 16.25 4.39 -4.18
CA SER A 51 15.27 4.17 -5.26
C SER A 51 14.17 3.14 -4.95
N GLU A 52 14.27 2.39 -3.85
CA GLU A 52 13.35 1.29 -3.51
C GLU A 52 12.13 1.76 -2.71
N TYR A 53 12.04 3.06 -2.40
CA TYR A 53 10.93 3.65 -1.64
C TYR A 53 9.72 4.03 -2.51
N GLY A 54 9.70 3.57 -3.76
CA GLY A 54 8.53 3.57 -4.64
C GLY A 54 8.09 4.98 -5.06
N LEU A 55 7.01 5.47 -4.43
CA LEU A 55 6.39 6.74 -4.77
C LEU A 55 7.19 7.94 -4.26
N LEU A 56 8.11 7.74 -3.32
CA LEU A 56 8.87 8.82 -2.72
C LEU A 56 10.12 9.16 -3.54
N VAL A 57 10.37 10.45 -3.72
CA VAL A 57 11.53 10.98 -4.43
C VAL A 57 12.50 11.61 -3.44
N VAL A 58 13.78 11.32 -3.60
CA VAL A 58 14.86 11.91 -2.80
C VAL A 58 15.01 13.39 -3.14
N VAL A 59 15.02 14.23 -2.10
CA VAL A 59 15.23 15.68 -2.21
C VAL A 59 16.48 16.18 -1.50
N SER A 60 16.94 15.46 -0.47
CA SER A 60 18.20 15.78 0.24
C SER A 60 18.96 14.50 0.58
N GLU A 61 20.29 14.57 0.46
CA GLU A 61 21.25 13.52 0.81
C GLU A 61 22.20 13.97 1.93
N PRO A 62 21.68 14.19 3.14
CA PRO A 62 22.47 14.66 4.28
C PRO A 62 23.48 13.61 4.74
N GLY A 63 24.61 14.07 5.29
CA GLY A 63 25.66 13.17 5.79
C GLY A 63 25.30 12.51 7.12
N THR A 64 24.41 13.13 7.90
CA THR A 64 24.01 12.66 9.22
C THR A 64 22.49 12.62 9.41
N PHE A 65 22.02 11.77 10.32
CA PHE A 65 20.59 11.68 10.65
C PHE A 65 20.05 12.96 11.30
N VAL A 66 20.92 13.72 11.97
CA VAL A 66 20.55 14.99 12.61
C VAL A 66 20.25 16.05 11.57
N GLU A 67 21.15 16.24 10.59
CA GLU A 67 20.92 17.15 9.46
C GLU A 67 19.66 16.76 8.69
N ALA A 68 19.46 15.46 8.49
CA ALA A 68 18.29 14.94 7.80
C ALA A 68 16.96 15.24 8.52
N GLU A 69 16.97 15.19 9.86
CA GLU A 69 15.79 15.55 10.65
C GLU A 69 15.53 17.06 10.64
N VAL A 70 16.59 17.89 10.59
CA VAL A 70 16.47 19.34 10.41
C VAL A 70 15.81 19.66 9.07
N ASP A 71 16.28 19.04 7.98
CA ASP A 71 15.69 19.19 6.65
C ASP A 71 14.22 18.73 6.62
N ARG A 72 13.92 17.57 7.25
CA ARG A 72 12.56 17.07 7.37
C ARG A 72 11.67 18.08 8.09
N GLN A 73 12.11 18.62 9.23
CA GLN A 73 11.32 19.58 10.01
C GLN A 73 11.05 20.87 9.24
N ARG A 74 12.02 21.35 8.44
CA ARG A 74 11.84 22.52 7.56
C ARG A 74 10.78 22.27 6.50
N LEU A 75 10.81 21.10 5.86
CA LEU A 75 9.81 20.74 4.85
C LEU A 75 8.41 20.57 5.48
N VAL A 76 8.33 19.93 6.64
CA VAL A 76 7.07 19.73 7.39
C VAL A 76 6.49 21.07 7.87
N SER A 77 7.33 22.00 8.33
CA SER A 77 6.87 23.33 8.76
C SER A 77 6.36 24.18 7.60
N ALA A 78 6.84 23.93 6.38
CA ALA A 78 6.30 24.50 5.14
C ALA A 78 5.03 23.78 4.62
N GLY A 79 4.53 22.77 5.34
CA GLY A 79 3.33 22.01 4.97
C GLY A 79 3.57 20.87 3.98
N LEU A 80 4.81 20.53 3.67
CA LEU A 80 5.16 19.45 2.75
C LEU A 80 5.26 18.11 3.49
N ARG A 81 4.86 17.04 2.81
CA ARG A 81 4.92 15.68 3.35
C ARG A 81 6.33 15.10 3.17
N ALA A 82 7.19 15.30 4.15
CA ALA A 82 8.55 14.78 4.16
C ALA A 82 8.73 13.56 5.06
N THR A 83 9.46 12.56 4.56
CA THR A 83 9.82 11.33 5.27
C THR A 83 11.33 11.20 5.35
N LEU A 84 11.85 10.95 6.54
CA LEU A 84 13.24 10.58 6.77
C LEU A 84 13.36 9.06 6.74
N ALA A 85 14.13 8.52 5.80
CA ALA A 85 14.37 7.08 5.70
C ALA A 85 15.86 6.76 5.92
N PRO A 86 16.18 5.79 6.81
CA PRO A 86 17.50 5.21 6.87
C PRO A 86 17.66 4.25 5.68
N THR A 87 18.30 4.70 4.61
CA THR A 87 18.57 3.89 3.42
C THR A 87 19.95 3.22 3.55
N THR A 88 20.24 2.25 2.68
CA THR A 88 21.58 1.65 2.61
C THR A 88 22.66 2.66 2.20
N ASP A 89 22.25 3.74 1.54
CA ASP A 89 23.13 4.79 1.02
C ASP A 89 23.29 5.96 2.03
N GLY A 90 22.76 5.79 3.24
CA GLY A 90 22.70 6.81 4.30
C GLY A 90 21.29 7.36 4.54
N PRO A 91 21.15 8.35 5.43
CA PRO A 91 19.86 9.00 5.65
C PRO A 91 19.44 9.74 4.38
N ARG A 92 18.16 9.64 4.03
CA ARG A 92 17.57 10.37 2.91
C ARG A 92 16.29 11.05 3.36
N VAL A 93 16.11 12.28 2.89
CA VAL A 93 14.85 12.99 3.02
C VAL A 93 14.10 12.84 1.71
N LEU A 94 12.91 12.25 1.80
CA LEU A 94 12.07 11.97 0.66
C LEU A 94 10.74 12.68 0.77
N VAL A 95 10.19 13.09 -0.36
CA VAL A 95 8.87 13.71 -0.49
C VAL A 95 8.09 13.06 -1.62
N PHE A 96 6.81 13.39 -1.73
CA PHE A 96 6.03 12.95 -2.88
C PHE A 96 6.46 13.69 -4.16
N PRO A 97 6.31 13.09 -5.36
CA PRO A 97 6.81 13.66 -6.60
C PRO A 97 6.20 15.03 -6.91
N GLU A 98 4.95 15.26 -6.54
CA GLU A 98 4.24 16.55 -6.69
C GLU A 98 4.92 17.70 -5.94
N ASP A 99 5.57 17.40 -4.82
CA ASP A 99 6.19 18.38 -3.92
C ASP A 99 7.70 18.51 -4.15
N ALA A 100 8.29 17.67 -5.02
CA ALA A 100 9.74 17.55 -5.16
C ALA A 100 10.43 18.83 -5.61
N SER A 101 9.80 19.60 -6.50
CA SER A 101 10.36 20.88 -6.99
C SER A 101 10.37 21.95 -5.90
N ILE A 102 9.25 22.10 -5.18
CA ILE A 102 9.08 23.06 -4.08
C ILE A 102 10.01 22.69 -2.92
N ALA A 103 10.10 21.41 -2.59
CA ALA A 103 10.99 20.91 -1.54
C ALA A 103 12.46 21.24 -1.81
N ARG A 104 12.94 21.01 -3.03
CA ARG A 104 14.33 21.35 -3.40
C ARG A 104 14.58 22.85 -3.31
N ALA A 105 13.66 23.67 -3.85
CA ALA A 105 13.78 25.11 -3.79
C ALA A 105 13.81 25.65 -2.35
N LEU A 106 13.01 25.07 -1.45
CA LEU A 106 12.99 25.46 -0.04
C LEU A 106 14.30 25.11 0.68
N LEU A 107 14.88 23.95 0.38
CA LEU A 107 16.14 23.51 0.97
C LEU A 107 17.34 24.30 0.44
N GLU A 108 17.33 24.73 -0.83
CA GLU A 108 18.37 25.58 -1.41
C GLU A 108 18.30 27.03 -0.90
N ALA A 109 17.11 27.50 -0.52
CA ALA A 109 16.90 28.87 -0.04
C ALA A 109 17.32 29.10 1.43
N ALA A 110 17.75 28.05 2.14
CA ALA A 110 18.06 28.05 3.57
C ALA A 110 19.57 27.99 3.85
#